data_AF-A0ABD3C414-F1
#
_entry.id   AF-A0ABD3C414-F1
#
_cell.length_a   1.000
_cell.length_b   1.000
_cell.length_c   1.000
_cell.angle_alpha   90.00
_cell.angle_beta   90.00
_cell.angle_gamma   90.00
#
_symmetry.space_group_name_H-M   'P 1'
#
loop_
_entity.id
_entity.type
_entity.pdbx_description
1 polymer ?
#
loop_
_entity_poly.entity_id
_entity_poly.type
_entity_poly.pdbx_seq_one_letter_code
_entity_poly.pdbx_strand_id
1 'polypeptide(L)'
;MDGRLDYETIEKMMKMADSPFSDEILSDEALPSLRHFDLNFDGYTNPRDHLRLFESFDLLYRHSDRAKCRLFVSTLSKSALRWFNKLPAKSINNFDELRSAFIKEYRPCLVRQRGRGSFLQQRRMFW
;
A
#
# COMPACT_ATOMS: atom_id res chain seq x y z
N MET A 1 5.73 19.09 11.85
CA MET A 1 4.45 18.35 11.81
C MET A 1 4.72 17.11 10.97
N ASP A 2 5.13 16.02 11.63
CA ASP A 2 5.40 14.75 10.96
C ASP A 2 4.06 14.24 10.43
N GLY A 3 3.88 14.19 9.11
CA GLY A 3 2.61 13.90 8.44
C GLY A 3 2.14 12.44 8.57
N ARG A 4 2.51 11.78 9.67
CA ARG A 4 2.21 10.41 10.02
C ARG A 4 1.00 10.44 10.95
N LEU A 5 -0.09 9.79 10.55
CA LEU A 5 -1.23 9.61 11.43
C LEU A 5 -0.74 8.79 12.63
N ASP A 6 -0.96 9.30 13.83
CA ASP A 6 -0.70 8.59 15.06
C ASP A 6 -1.61 7.36 15.16
N TYR A 7 -1.10 6.29 15.77
CA TYR A 7 -1.80 5.01 15.89
C TYR A 7 -3.20 5.15 16.49
N GLU A 8 -3.40 6.13 17.36
CA GLU A 8 -4.68 6.46 17.96
C GLU A 8 -5.68 7.00 16.94
N THR A 9 -5.24 7.84 15.99
CA THR A 9 -6.08 8.31 14.87
C THR A 9 -6.38 7.18 13.89
N ILE A 10 -5.41 6.29 13.63
CA ILE A 10 -5.62 5.10 12.79
C ILE A 10 -6.64 4.16 13.45
N GLU A 11 -6.53 3.90 14.75
CA GLU A 11 -7.54 3.14 15.49
C GLU A 11 -8.90 3.81 15.49
N LYS A 12 -8.96 5.14 15.66
CA LYS A 12 -10.20 5.90 15.58
C LYS A 12 -10.85 5.78 14.21
N MET A 13 -10.06 5.80 13.13
CA MET A 13 -10.54 5.58 11.76
C MET A 13 -11.05 4.17 11.53
N MET A 14 -10.39 3.17 12.12
CA MET A 14 -10.84 1.78 12.05
C MET A 14 -12.15 1.56 12.82
N LYS A 15 -12.37 2.27 13.93
CA LYS A 15 -13.55 2.16 14.79
C LYS A 15 -14.77 2.99 14.33
N MET A 16 -14.75 3.61 13.14
CA MET A 16 -15.89 4.37 12.61
C MET A 16 -16.93 3.47 11.92
N ALA A 17 -18.21 3.85 11.97
CA ALA A 17 -19.31 3.11 11.35
C ALA A 17 -19.21 2.95 9.81
N ASP A 18 -18.44 3.83 9.16
CA ASP A 18 -18.16 3.79 7.72
C ASP A 18 -16.82 3.09 7.40
N SER A 19 -16.23 2.39 8.38
CA SER A 19 -14.99 1.65 8.19
C SER A 19 -15.18 0.53 7.16
N PRO A 20 -14.26 0.36 6.19
CA PRO A 20 -14.36 -0.70 5.20
C PRO A 20 -14.09 -2.10 5.80
N PHE A 21 -13.64 -2.18 7.05
CA PHE A 21 -13.41 -3.44 7.77
C PHE A 21 -14.69 -3.99 8.41
N SER A 22 -14.76 -5.32 8.54
CA SER A 22 -15.83 -6.00 9.26
C SER A 22 -15.64 -5.93 10.79
N ASP A 23 -16.73 -6.05 11.54
CA ASP A 23 -16.72 -6.00 13.02
C ASP A 23 -15.78 -7.03 13.66
N GLU A 24 -15.56 -8.16 12.97
CA GLU A 24 -14.67 -9.23 13.40
C GLU A 24 -13.18 -8.87 13.30
N ILE A 25 -12.81 -7.93 12.42
CA ILE A 25 -11.46 -7.38 12.29
C ILE A 25 -11.23 -6.28 13.33
N LEU A 26 -12.29 -5.59 13.75
CA LEU A 26 -12.23 -4.54 14.76
C LEU A 26 -12.10 -5.08 16.19
N SER A 27 -12.49 -6.34 16.42
CA SER A 27 -12.48 -7.00 17.73
C SER A 27 -11.12 -7.58 18.16
N ASP A 28 -10.13 -7.62 17.27
CA ASP A 28 -8.84 -8.28 17.51
C ASP A 28 -7.84 -7.31 18.19
N GLU A 29 -6.98 -7.79 19.10
CA GLU A 29 -6.16 -7.00 20.04
C GLU A 29 -5.08 -6.11 19.36
N ALA A 30 -4.53 -5.18 20.14
CA ALA A 30 -3.73 -4.02 19.70
C ALA A 30 -2.59 -4.32 18.72
N LEU A 31 -2.38 -3.40 17.76
CA LEU A 31 -1.37 -3.54 16.70
C LEU A 31 0.06 -3.53 17.27
N PRO A 32 0.92 -4.51 16.93
CA PRO A 32 2.33 -4.45 17.28
C PRO A 32 3.01 -3.24 16.66
N SER A 33 3.92 -2.62 17.42
CA SER A 33 4.65 -1.42 17.00
C SER A 33 5.48 -1.68 15.74
N LEU A 34 5.09 -1.06 14.62
CA LEU A 34 5.84 -1.05 13.36
C LEU A 34 7.12 -0.18 13.41
N ARG A 35 7.49 0.42 14.55
CA ARG A 35 8.57 1.41 14.66
C ARG A 35 9.95 0.93 14.17
N HIS A 36 10.18 -0.38 14.10
CA HIS A 36 11.45 -0.95 13.62
C HIS A 36 11.50 -1.14 12.10
N PHE A 37 10.37 -1.00 11.41
CA PHE A 37 10.29 -1.19 9.96
C PHE A 37 9.79 0.11 9.32
N ASP A 38 10.60 0.71 8.46
CA ASP A 38 10.18 1.88 7.67
C ASP A 38 9.26 1.44 6.52
N LEU A 39 8.06 1.01 6.88
CA LEU A 39 7.07 0.50 5.96
C LEU A 39 6.21 1.61 5.37
N ASN A 40 6.53 2.90 5.52
CA ASN A 40 5.62 3.93 5.06
C ASN A 40 5.49 3.95 3.50
N PHE A 41 4.27 3.78 2.99
CA PHE A 41 3.95 3.84 1.57
C PHE A 41 3.10 5.08 1.24
N ASP A 42 3.69 6.05 0.57
CA ASP A 42 3.04 7.33 0.24
C ASP A 42 2.34 7.34 -1.13
N GLY A 43 2.50 6.27 -1.91
CA GLY A 43 1.96 6.10 -3.26
C GLY A 43 2.95 6.30 -4.40
N TYR A 44 4.20 6.71 -4.12
CA TYR A 44 5.21 6.99 -5.15
C TYR A 44 6.33 5.95 -5.22
N THR A 45 6.51 5.16 -4.17
CA THR A 45 7.47 4.05 -4.14
C THR A 45 6.90 2.83 -4.88
N ASN A 46 7.75 1.84 -5.17
CA ASN A 46 7.32 0.63 -5.87
C ASN A 46 6.40 -0.22 -4.95
N PRO A 47 5.13 -0.45 -5.31
CA PRO A 47 4.20 -1.20 -4.47
C PRO A 47 4.61 -2.66 -4.25
N ARG A 48 5.38 -3.25 -5.18
CA ARG A 48 5.89 -4.62 -5.01
C ARG A 48 6.98 -4.70 -3.95
N ASP A 49 7.82 -3.69 -3.87
CA ASP A 49 8.89 -3.64 -2.87
C ASP A 49 8.28 -3.39 -1.48
N HIS A 50 7.28 -2.51 -1.41
CA HIS A 50 6.48 -2.30 -0.19
C HIS A 50 5.83 -3.60 0.32
N LEU A 51 5.17 -4.35 -0.57
CA LEU A 51 4.57 -5.64 -0.21
C LEU A 51 5.61 -6.67 0.27
N ARG A 52 6.78 -6.74 -0.36
CA ARG A 52 7.84 -7.67 0.07
C ARG A 52 8.36 -7.35 1.47
N LEU A 53 8.53 -6.06 1.79
CA LEU A 53 8.93 -5.64 3.14
C LEU A 53 7.84 -5.98 4.15
N PHE A 54 6.58 -5.77 3.79
CA PHE A 54 5.45 -6.12 4.64
C PHE A 54 5.31 -7.65 4.85
N GLU A 55 5.49 -8.47 3.81
CA GLU A 55 5.48 -9.93 3.92
C GLU A 55 6.65 -10.45 4.76
N SER A 56 7.81 -9.80 4.69
CA SER A 56 8.97 -10.13 5.53
C SER A 56 8.70 -9.81 7.00
N PHE A 57 8.02 -8.69 7.26
CA PHE A 57 7.53 -8.33 8.59
C PHE A 57 6.51 -9.35 9.10
N ASP A 58 5.50 -9.68 8.29
CA ASP A 58 4.48 -10.66 8.64
C ASP A 58 5.07 -12.06 8.93
N LEU A 59 6.07 -12.50 8.17
CA LEU A 59 6.74 -13.78 8.40
C LEU A 59 7.38 -13.87 9.80
N LEU A 60 7.88 -12.76 10.34
CA LEU A 60 8.54 -12.69 11.64
C LEU A 60 7.55 -12.83 12.80
N TYR A 61 6.34 -12.28 12.66
CA TYR A 61 5.37 -12.20 13.75
C TYR A 61 4.14 -13.09 13.55
N ARG A 62 3.99 -13.73 12.37
CA ARG A 62 2.96 -14.70 11.99
C ARG A 62 1.54 -14.20 12.30
N HIS A 63 1.21 -13.01 11.80
CA HIS A 63 -0.07 -12.38 12.11
C HIS A 63 -1.27 -13.12 11.48
N SER A 64 -2.44 -12.98 12.11
CA SER A 64 -3.72 -13.35 11.48
C SER A 64 -3.96 -12.47 10.24
N ASP A 65 -4.72 -12.94 9.25
CA ASP A 65 -5.04 -12.13 8.06
C ASP A 65 -5.72 -10.80 8.42
N ARG A 66 -6.46 -10.77 9.54
CA ARG A 66 -7.10 -9.56 10.07
C ARG A 66 -6.07 -8.56 10.58
N ALA A 67 -5.11 -9.03 11.37
CA ALA A 67 -4.00 -8.21 11.84
C ALA A 67 -3.15 -7.71 10.66
N LYS A 68 -2.90 -8.54 9.64
CA LYS A 68 -2.19 -8.12 8.42
C LYS A 68 -2.90 -6.98 7.71
N CYS A 69 -4.21 -7.05 7.52
CA CYS A 69 -4.97 -5.96 6.90
C CYS A 69 -4.82 -4.64 7.67
N ARG A 70 -4.98 -4.67 8.99
CA ARG A 70 -4.89 -3.48 9.84
C ARG A 70 -3.48 -2.89 9.84
N LEU A 71 -2.48 -3.75 9.96
CA LEU A 71 -1.06 -3.36 9.89
C LEU A 71 -0.75 -2.75 8.52
N PHE A 72 -1.17 -3.38 7.43
CA PHE A 72 -0.91 -2.88 6.09
C PHE A 72 -1.52 -1.49 5.89
N VAL A 73 -2.76 -1.25 6.32
CA VAL A 73 -3.35 0.09 6.22
C VAL A 73 -2.60 1.12 7.06
N SER A 74 -2.08 0.73 8.22
CA SER A 74 -1.26 1.63 9.05
C SER A 74 0.07 2.02 8.40
N THR A 75 0.51 1.27 7.39
CA THR A 75 1.68 1.60 6.57
C THR A 75 1.38 2.59 5.45
N LEU A 76 0.11 2.80 5.10
CA LEU A 76 -0.28 3.69 4.01
C LEU A 76 -0.31 5.14 4.48
N SER A 77 0.19 6.06 3.66
CA SER A 77 0.09 7.49 3.89
C SER A 77 -0.33 8.25 2.64
N LYS A 78 -0.74 9.52 2.83
CA LYS A 78 -1.03 10.49 1.78
C LYS A 78 -1.97 9.96 0.68
N SER A 79 -1.43 9.63 -0.50
CA SER A 79 -2.23 9.19 -1.65
C SER A 79 -2.78 7.78 -1.44
N ALA A 80 -2.01 6.91 -0.80
CA ALA A 80 -2.40 5.53 -0.56
C ALA A 80 -3.53 5.40 0.47
N LEU A 81 -3.50 6.22 1.51
CA LEU A 81 -4.59 6.27 2.48
C LEU A 81 -5.88 6.85 1.87
N ARG A 82 -5.76 7.84 0.98
CA ARG A 82 -6.90 8.37 0.21
C ARG A 82 -7.50 7.34 -0.74
N TRP A 83 -6.68 6.46 -1.33
CA TRP A 83 -7.17 5.34 -2.12
C TRP A 83 -7.95 4.34 -1.26
N PHE A 84 -7.40 3.97 -0.10
CA PHE A 84 -8.06 3.02 0.81
C PHE A 84 -9.47 3.50 1.23
N ASN A 85 -9.61 4.79 1.56
CA ASN A 85 -10.90 5.39 1.92
C ASN A 85 -11.93 5.46 0.77
N LYS A 86 -11.53 5.21 -0.48
CA LYS A 86 -12.44 5.15 -1.64
C LYS A 86 -12.97 3.74 -1.90
N LEU A 87 -12.44 2.73 -1.22
CA LEU A 87 -12.88 1.36 -1.41
C LEU A 87 -14.30 1.19 -0.83
N PRO A 88 -15.16 0.40 -1.48
CA PRO A 88 -16.51 0.16 -0.98
C PRO A 88 -16.47 -0.51 0.39
N ALA A 89 -17.40 -0.16 1.27
CA ALA A 89 -17.50 -0.76 2.60
C ALA A 89 -17.65 -2.29 2.50
N LYS A 90 -17.00 -3.03 3.41
CA LYS A 90 -17.04 -4.50 3.49
C LYS A 90 -16.56 -5.22 2.22
N SER A 91 -15.71 -4.57 1.42
CA SER A 91 -15.17 -5.16 0.17
C SER A 91 -13.89 -5.98 0.34
N ILE A 92 -13.30 -5.97 1.54
CA ILE A 92 -12.04 -6.66 1.85
C ILE A 92 -12.24 -7.54 3.07
N ASN A 93 -12.18 -8.86 2.86
CA ASN A 93 -12.38 -9.87 3.89
C ASN A 93 -11.06 -10.47 4.39
N ASN A 94 -10.01 -10.43 3.58
CA ASN A 94 -8.70 -11.01 3.88
C ASN A 94 -7.56 -10.18 3.26
N PHE A 95 -6.33 -10.53 3.64
CA PHE A 95 -5.15 -9.81 3.17
C PHE A 95 -4.89 -10.00 1.66
N ASP A 96 -5.28 -11.13 1.08
CA ASP A 96 -5.07 -11.39 -0.35
C ASP A 96 -5.95 -10.48 -1.24
N GLU A 97 -7.20 -10.23 -0.83
CA GLU A 97 -8.09 -9.26 -1.45
C GLU A 97 -7.52 -7.84 -1.37
N LEU A 98 -7.01 -7.43 -0.19
CA LEU A 98 -6.34 -6.14 0.00
C LEU A 98 -5.11 -5.99 -0.89
N ARG A 99 -4.25 -7.01 -0.90
CA ARG A 99 -3.04 -7.07 -1.74
C ARG A 99 -3.39 -6.94 -3.21
N SER A 100 -4.39 -7.68 -3.68
CA SER A 100 -4.83 -7.67 -5.06
C SER A 100 -5.37 -6.31 -5.48
N ALA A 101 -6.21 -5.68 -4.64
CA ALA A 101 -6.72 -4.33 -4.87
C ALA A 101 -5.58 -3.30 -4.89
N PHE A 102 -4.63 -3.40 -3.96
CA PHE A 102 -3.48 -2.50 -3.86
C PHE A 102 -2.58 -2.59 -5.10
N ILE A 103 -2.22 -3.81 -5.52
CA ILE A 103 -1.42 -4.01 -6.74
C ILE A 103 -2.16 -3.49 -7.97
N LYS A 104 -3.48 -3.68 -8.05
CA LYS A 104 -4.30 -3.20 -9.17
C LYS A 104 -4.28 -1.68 -9.30
N GLU A 105 -4.37 -0.96 -8.18
CA GLU A 105 -4.32 0.50 -8.16
C GLU A 105 -2.92 1.02 -8.52
N TYR A 106 -1.90 0.51 -7.83
CA TYR A 106 -0.54 1.02 -7.93
C TYR A 106 0.30 0.33 -9.00
N ARG A 107 -0.33 -0.43 -9.94
CA ARG A 107 0.39 -1.20 -10.96
C ARG A 107 1.52 -0.36 -11.55
N PRO A 108 2.79 -0.83 -11.44
CA PRO A 108 3.89 -0.15 -12.10
C PRO A 108 3.52 -0.01 -13.57
N CYS A 109 3.48 1.23 -14.07
CA CYS A 109 3.13 1.48 -15.45
C CYS A 109 4.23 0.87 -16.33
N LEU A 110 4.04 -0.35 -16.83
CA LEU A 110 5.00 -1.01 -17.72
C LEU A 110 4.79 -0.65 -19.20
N VAL A 111 4.06 0.42 -19.50
CA VAL A 111 3.75 0.80 -20.89
C VAL A 111 4.14 2.24 -21.18
N ARG A 112 5.44 2.45 -21.41
CA ARG A 112 5.96 3.20 -22.57
C ARG A 112 7.48 3.03 -22.78
N GLN A 113 7.97 1.79 -22.90
CA GLN A 113 9.04 1.53 -23.87
C GLN A 113 8.40 1.44 -25.26
N ARG A 114 7.73 2.51 -25.69
CA ARG A 114 7.20 2.62 -27.05
C ARG A 114 8.34 3.14 -27.91
N GLY A 115 9.09 2.20 -28.45
CA GLY A 115 9.94 2.33 -29.62
C GLY A 115 10.99 3.43 -29.59
N ARG A 116 12.24 3.07 -29.26
CA ARG A 116 13.36 3.60 -30.07
C ARG A 116 13.38 2.83 -31.38
N GLY A 117 12.42 3.15 -32.26
CA GLY A 117 12.53 2.85 -33.67
C GLY A 117 13.78 3.57 -34.22
N SER A 118 14.53 2.83 -35.01
CA SER A 118 15.86 3.08 -35.54
C SER A 118 16.00 4.28 -36.50
N PHE A 119 17.22 4.84 -36.51
CA PHE A 119 17.98 5.37 -37.66
C PHE A 119 17.22 6.13 -38.77
N LEU A 120 17.44 7.44 -38.85
CA LEU A 120 17.75 8.12 -40.11
C LEU A 120 18.85 9.15 -39.87
N GLN A 121 19.95 8.93 -40.60
CA GLN A 121 21.12 9.78 -40.77
C GLN A 121 20.72 11.22 -41.09
N GLN A 122 21.20 12.18 -40.31
CA GLN A 122 21.54 13.49 -40.88
C GLN A 122 22.55 14.24 -40.03
N ARG A 123 23.72 14.45 -40.66
CA ARG A 123 24.54 15.67 -40.72
C ARG A 123 25.84 15.28 -41.44
N ARG A 124 25.87 15.46 -42.77
CA ARG A 124 26.51 16.61 -43.47
C ARG A 124 27.96 16.85 -43.03
N MET A 125 28.87 16.35 -43.87
CA MET A 125 30.15 16.90 -44.37
C MET A 125 30.66 18.18 -43.69
N PHE A 126 31.93 18.17 -43.24
CA PHE A 126 32.95 19.25 -43.18
C PHE A 126 34.15 18.65 -42.41
N TRP A 127 35.41 18.57 -42.84
CA TRP A 127 36.18 19.00 -44.02
C TRP A 127 37.20 17.88 -44.34
#